data_AF-A0A1W9X5E1-F1
#
_entry.id   AF-A0A1W9X5E1-F1
#
_cell.length_a   1.000
_cell.length_b   1.000
_cell.length_c   1.000
_cell.angle_alpha   90.00
_cell.angle_beta   90.00
_cell.angle_gamma   90.00
#
_symmetry.space_group_name_H-M   'P 1'
#
loop_
_entity.id
_entity.type
_entity.pdbx_description
1 polymer ?
#
loop_
_entity_poly.entity_id
_entity_poly.type
_entity_poly.pdbx_seq_one_letter_code
_entity_poly.pdbx_strand_id
1 'polypeptide(L)'
;MKTLVMPYTESGITIDLSGLEYFCFENCDGYRKLSGSYFREMDIGWYENSEDTLYLVELKDFTFKNLGDTNIMNEVVSPKVKKSVDSISMIKAVKAGTPYFSNILNSMITFLV
;
A
#
# COMPACT_ATOMS: atom_id res chain seq x y z
N MET A 1 1.22 -5.63 16.39
CA MET A 1 0.75 -5.85 15.01
C MET A 1 -0.68 -6.36 15.06
N LYS A 2 -1.57 -5.79 14.24
CA LYS A 2 -2.87 -6.44 13.97
C LYS A 2 -2.58 -7.70 13.14
N THR A 3 -3.20 -8.82 13.50
CA THR A 3 -3.13 -10.03 12.68
C THR A 3 -3.83 -9.76 11.36
N LEU A 4 -3.14 -10.01 10.24
CA LEU A 4 -3.74 -9.94 8.93
C LEU A 4 -4.75 -11.09 8.78
N VAL A 5 -5.98 -10.76 8.38
CA VAL A 5 -7.08 -11.72 8.26
C VAL A 5 -7.16 -12.18 6.81
N MET A 6 -7.32 -13.49 6.63
CA MET A 6 -7.39 -14.16 5.35
C MET A 6 -8.81 -14.70 5.09
N PRO A 7 -9.34 -14.59 3.85
CA PRO A 7 -8.82 -13.78 2.75
C PRO A 7 -8.97 -12.27 3.03
N TYR A 8 -8.18 -11.44 2.34
CA TYR A 8 -8.26 -9.98 2.49
C TYR A 8 -9.32 -9.41 1.54
N THR A 9 -10.23 -8.60 2.09
CA THR A 9 -11.29 -7.94 1.32
C THR A 9 -11.24 -6.44 1.53
N GLU A 10 -11.14 -5.69 0.43
CA GLU A 10 -11.20 -4.23 0.41
C GLU A 10 -12.01 -3.75 -0.80
N SER A 11 -12.83 -2.71 -0.64
CA SER A 11 -13.66 -2.15 -1.71
C SER A 11 -14.49 -3.19 -2.50
N GLY A 12 -14.95 -4.25 -1.84
CA GLY A 12 -15.75 -5.33 -2.45
C GLY A 12 -14.96 -6.35 -3.26
N ILE A 13 -13.63 -6.24 -3.30
CA ILE A 13 -12.74 -7.19 -3.97
C ILE A 13 -12.06 -8.04 -2.89
N THR A 14 -12.11 -9.35 -3.06
CA THR A 14 -11.42 -10.32 -2.20
C THR A 14 -10.23 -10.90 -2.92
N ILE A 15 -9.06 -10.86 -2.27
CA ILE A 15 -7.84 -11.48 -2.76
C ILE A 15 -7.40 -12.60 -1.82
N ASP A 16 -6.99 -13.72 -2.40
CA ASP A 16 -6.35 -14.81 -1.70
C ASP A 16 -4.83 -14.67 -1.83
N LEU A 17 -4.20 -14.31 -0.71
CA LEU A 17 -2.75 -14.19 -0.55
C LEU A 17 -2.17 -15.37 0.25
N SER A 18 -2.85 -16.53 0.26
CA SER A 18 -2.42 -17.69 1.03
C SER A 18 -1.02 -18.13 0.60
N GLY A 19 -0.12 -18.24 1.57
CA GLY A 19 1.28 -18.57 1.32
C GLY A 19 2.19 -17.36 1.06
N LEU A 20 1.65 -16.13 1.05
CA LEU A 20 2.45 -14.91 0.96
C LEU A 20 2.54 -14.20 2.31
N GLU A 21 3.73 -13.68 2.63
CA GLU A 21 3.89 -12.69 3.67
C GLU A 21 3.61 -11.30 3.08
N TYR A 22 2.45 -10.73 3.40
CA TYR A 22 2.03 -9.41 2.92
C TYR A 22 1.90 -8.41 4.06
N PHE A 23 1.75 -7.13 3.72
CA PHE A 23 1.48 -6.04 4.64
C PHE A 23 0.40 -5.11 4.09
N CYS A 24 -0.25 -4.38 4.99
CA CYS A 24 -1.18 -3.29 4.65
C CYS A 24 -0.71 -2.03 5.37
N PHE A 25 -0.63 -0.90 4.64
CA PHE A 25 -0.19 0.36 5.23
C PHE A 25 -1.10 0.85 6.36
N GLU A 26 -2.42 0.63 6.25
CA GLU A 26 -3.39 0.96 7.31
C GLU A 26 -3.11 0.28 8.67
N ASN A 27 -2.41 -0.87 8.63
CA ASN A 27 -2.04 -1.62 9.83
C ASN A 27 -0.75 -1.11 10.46
N CYS A 28 -0.01 -0.23 9.78
CA CYS A 28 1.21 0.39 10.26
C CYS A 28 0.90 1.59 11.17
N ASP A 29 1.36 1.52 12.42
CA ASP A 29 1.15 2.59 13.42
C ASP A 29 1.71 3.94 12.98
N GLY A 30 2.85 3.96 12.30
CA GLY A 30 3.44 5.20 11.80
C GLY A 30 2.64 5.80 10.66
N TYR A 31 2.14 4.97 9.75
CA TYR A 31 1.20 5.43 8.75
C TYR A 31 -0.04 6.01 9.41
N ARG A 32 -0.66 5.33 10.39
CA ARG A 32 -1.84 5.86 11.11
C ARG A 32 -1.61 7.19 11.81
N LYS A 33 -0.40 7.45 12.30
CA LYS A 33 -0.03 8.76 12.89
C LYS A 33 0.11 9.86 11.83
N LEU A 34 0.41 9.50 10.59
CA LEU A 34 0.68 10.40 9.47
C LEU A 34 -0.47 10.46 8.45
N SER A 35 -1.51 9.64 8.59
CA SER A 35 -2.62 9.52 7.63
C SER A 35 -3.43 10.82 7.49
N GLY A 36 -3.31 11.76 8.44
CA GLY A 36 -3.84 13.12 8.34
C GLY A 36 -2.99 14.10 7.52
N SER A 37 -1.81 13.70 7.02
CA SER A 37 -0.83 14.59 6.35
C SER A 37 -0.84 14.49 4.82
N TYR A 38 -2.00 14.20 4.21
CA TYR A 38 -2.18 14.08 2.75
C TYR A 38 -1.38 12.96 2.06
N PHE A 39 -0.81 12.03 2.84
CA PHE A 39 -0.26 10.80 2.30
C PHE A 39 -1.38 9.86 1.87
N ARG A 40 -1.15 9.15 0.77
CA ARG A 40 -2.01 8.09 0.29
C ARG A 40 -1.20 6.81 0.12
N GLU A 41 -1.86 5.70 0.28
CA GLU A 41 -1.26 4.39 0.34
C GLU A 41 -1.91 3.46 -0.67
N MET A 42 -1.14 2.51 -1.17
CA MET A 42 -1.68 1.30 -1.74
C MET A 42 -2.25 0.43 -0.62
N ASP A 43 -3.25 -0.38 -0.93
CA ASP A 43 -3.96 -1.14 0.10
C ASP A 43 -3.09 -2.29 0.65
N ILE A 44 -2.36 -2.97 -0.25
CA ILE A 44 -1.58 -4.17 0.04
C ILE A 44 -0.19 -4.08 -0.59
N GLY A 45 0.81 -4.67 0.06
CA GLY A 45 2.08 -4.99 -0.57
C GLY A 45 2.71 -6.29 -0.07
N TRP A 46 3.58 -6.88 -0.88
CA TRP A 46 4.44 -8.01 -0.50
C TRP A 46 5.71 -7.97 -1.34
N TYR A 47 6.77 -8.60 -0.83
CA TYR A 47 8.03 -8.74 -1.56
C TYR A 47 8.23 -10.21 -1.94
N GLU A 48 8.45 -10.45 -3.22
CA GLU A 48 8.76 -11.77 -3.77
C GLU A 48 10.28 -11.90 -3.92
N ASN A 49 10.88 -12.75 -3.09
CA ASN A 49 12.33 -12.94 -3.05
C ASN A 49 12.85 -13.61 -4.33
N SER A 50 12.08 -14.51 -4.95
CA SER A 50 12.53 -15.24 -6.13
C SER A 50 12.68 -14.34 -7.36
N GLU A 51 11.93 -13.23 -7.40
CA GLU A 51 11.93 -12.27 -8.51
C GLU A 51 12.58 -10.92 -8.13
N ASP A 52 13.09 -10.77 -6.91
CA ASP A 52 13.57 -9.49 -6.36
C ASP A 52 12.56 -8.35 -6.62
N THR A 53 11.27 -8.62 -6.38
CA THR A 53 10.18 -7.74 -6.81
C THR A 53 9.27 -7.37 -5.64
N LEU A 54 9.10 -6.06 -5.44
CA LEU A 54 8.10 -5.50 -4.53
C LEU A 54 6.80 -5.26 -5.29
N TYR A 55 5.73 -5.91 -4.86
CA TYR A 55 4.38 -5.66 -5.35
C TYR A 55 3.66 -4.70 -4.42
N LEU A 56 2.99 -3.71 -5.01
CA LEU A 56 2.07 -2.80 -4.34
C LEU A 56 0.77 -2.79 -5.12
N VAL A 57 -0.33 -3.11 -4.45
CA VAL A 57 -1.63 -3.35 -5.08
C VAL A 57 -2.68 -2.44 -4.46
N GLU A 58 -3.41 -1.76 -5.34
CA GLU A 58 -4.69 -1.12 -5.00
C GLU A 58 -5.82 -2.06 -5.41
N LEU A 59 -6.74 -2.34 -4.48
CA LEU A 59 -7.98 -3.02 -4.77
C LEU A 59 -9.06 -1.96 -5.06
N LYS A 60 -9.45 -1.85 -6.34
CA LYS A 60 -10.53 -0.94 -6.73
C LYS A 60 -11.45 -1.54 -7.78
N ASP A 61 -12.74 -1.54 -7.47
CA ASP A 61 -13.79 -1.90 -8.43
C ASP A 61 -14.11 -0.71 -9.34
N PHE A 62 -13.97 -0.93 -10.65
CA PHE A 62 -14.29 0.03 -11.70
C PHE A 62 -15.48 -0.40 -12.57
N THR A 63 -16.21 -1.45 -12.20
CA THR A 63 -17.30 -2.03 -12.99
C THR A 63 -18.34 -1.01 -13.45
N PHE A 64 -18.63 -0.01 -12.61
CA PHE A 64 -19.60 1.04 -12.91
C PHE A 64 -18.98 2.37 -13.37
N LYS A 65 -17.66 2.42 -13.59
CA LYS A 65 -16.96 3.65 -13.96
C LYS A 65 -16.81 3.74 -15.48
N ASN A 66 -17.23 4.87 -16.06
CA ASN A 66 -16.98 5.15 -17.47
C ASN A 66 -15.50 5.53 -17.66
N LEU A 67 -14.68 4.57 -18.09
CA LEU A 67 -13.25 4.79 -18.32
C LEU A 67 -12.96 5.71 -19.53
N GLY A 68 -13.95 5.99 -20.37
CA GLY A 68 -13.85 6.93 -21.49
C GLY A 68 -14.18 8.38 -21.13
N ASP A 69 -14.52 8.67 -19.87
CA ASP A 69 -14.77 10.04 -19.39
C ASP A 69 -13.49 10.88 -19.46
N THR A 70 -13.58 12.12 -19.94
CA THR A 70 -12.44 13.05 -20.00
C THR A 70 -11.87 13.39 -18.62
N ASN A 71 -12.65 13.22 -17.56
CA ASN A 71 -12.22 13.42 -16.18
C ASN A 71 -11.54 12.19 -15.55
N ILE A 72 -11.44 11.05 -16.26
CA ILE A 72 -10.86 9.81 -15.73
C ILE A 72 -9.42 9.99 -15.24
N MET A 73 -8.67 10.89 -15.89
CA MET A 73 -7.30 11.23 -15.51
C MET A 73 -7.21 11.84 -14.11
N ASN A 74 -8.16 12.70 -13.75
CA ASN A 74 -8.15 13.39 -12.45
C ASN A 74 -8.80 12.55 -11.36
N GLU A 75 -9.84 11.78 -11.70
CA GLU A 75 -10.60 11.04 -10.70
C GLU A 75 -10.05 9.64 -10.40
N VAL A 76 -9.32 9.05 -11.35
CA VAL A 76 -8.82 7.68 -11.23
C VAL A 76 -7.32 7.65 -11.33
N VAL A 77 -6.75 8.09 -12.46
CA VAL A 77 -5.32 7.88 -12.73
C VAL A 77 -4.44 8.66 -11.74
N SER A 78 -4.64 9.98 -11.64
CA SER A 78 -3.81 10.85 -10.79
C SER A 78 -3.82 10.43 -9.31
N PRO A 79 -4.98 10.11 -8.69
CA PRO A 79 -5.03 9.56 -7.34
C PRO A 79 -4.22 8.27 -7.14
N LYS A 80 -4.22 7.37 -8.13
CA LYS A 80 -3.48 6.09 -8.05
C LYS A 80 -1.98 6.28 -8.23
N VAL A 81 -1.58 7.14 -9.16
CA VAL A 81 -0.17 7.53 -9.30
C VAL A 81 0.34 8.14 -8.00
N LYS A 82 -0.44 9.04 -7.36
CA LYS A 82 -0.06 9.61 -6.07
C LYS A 82 0.11 8.53 -4.99
N LYS A 83 -0.84 7.59 -4.90
CA LYS A 83 -0.73 6.44 -3.97
C LYS A 83 0.55 5.64 -4.20
N SER A 84 0.94 5.37 -5.45
CA SER A 84 2.18 4.66 -5.76
C SER A 84 3.41 5.44 -5.27
N VAL A 85 3.48 6.72 -5.61
CA VAL A 85 4.62 7.59 -5.28
C VAL A 85 4.77 7.74 -3.77
N ASP A 86 3.67 8.00 -3.06
CA ASP A 86 3.67 8.12 -1.60
C ASP A 86 4.06 6.81 -0.93
N SER A 87 3.55 5.66 -1.40
CA SER A 87 3.88 4.33 -0.86
C SER A 87 5.38 4.02 -0.98
N ILE A 88 5.96 4.25 -2.16
CA ILE A 88 7.40 4.08 -2.38
C ILE A 88 8.20 5.06 -1.53
N SER A 89 7.73 6.30 -1.39
CA SER A 89 8.40 7.32 -0.57
C SER A 89 8.42 6.92 0.90
N MET A 90 7.33 6.35 1.42
CA MET A 90 7.27 5.80 2.77
C MET A 90 8.26 4.63 2.94
N ILE A 91 8.31 3.69 1.99
CA ILE A 91 9.24 2.55 2.04
C ILE A 91 10.71 3.03 1.96
N LYS A 92 11.01 4.04 1.14
CA LYS A 92 12.36 4.62 1.04
C LYS A 92 12.74 5.38 2.30
N ALA A 93 11.83 6.17 2.87
CA ALA A 93 12.05 6.85 4.15
C ALA A 93 12.34 5.83 5.26
N VAL A 94 11.67 4.68 5.17
CA VAL A 94 11.95 3.54 6.03
C VAL A 94 13.39 3.04 5.80
N LYS A 95 13.74 2.62 4.59
CA LYS A 95 15.09 2.14 4.29
C LYS A 95 16.22 3.12 4.63
N ALA A 96 15.99 4.42 4.47
CA ALA A 96 16.99 5.46 4.67
C ALA A 96 17.16 5.92 6.14
N GLY A 97 16.33 5.42 7.07
CA GLY A 97 16.45 5.79 8.48
C GLY A 97 16.19 7.27 8.78
N THR A 98 15.36 7.94 7.96
CA THR A 98 15.08 9.38 8.11
C THR A 98 14.31 9.66 9.41
N PRO A 99 14.28 10.92 9.91
CA PRO A 99 13.40 11.28 11.02
C PRO A 99 11.97 10.79 10.75
N TYR A 100 11.30 10.23 11.76
CA TYR A 100 10.00 9.53 11.68
C TYR A 100 9.99 8.08 11.16
N PHE A 101 11.14 7.53 10.74
CA PHE A 101 11.31 6.13 10.30
C PHE A 101 10.79 5.09 11.29
N SER A 102 11.17 5.21 12.57
CA SER A 102 10.80 4.26 13.63
C SER A 102 9.30 4.10 13.81
N ASN A 103 8.51 5.09 13.38
CA ASN A 103 7.07 4.99 13.41
C ASN A 103 6.55 4.04 12.33
N ILE A 104 7.16 3.98 11.15
CA ILE A 104 6.70 3.14 10.02
C ILE A 104 7.34 1.73 10.08
N LEU A 105 8.53 1.62 10.67
CA LEU A 105 9.36 0.41 10.67
C LEU A 105 8.69 -0.81 11.32
N ASN A 106 7.94 -0.66 12.41
CA ASN A 106 7.42 -1.80 13.20
C ASN A 106 6.53 -2.80 12.44
N SER A 107 6.19 -2.55 11.16
CA SER A 107 5.44 -3.46 10.29
C SER A 107 6.19 -3.93 9.03
N MET A 108 7.38 -3.37 8.74
CA MET A 108 8.19 -3.69 7.54
C MET A 108 9.46 -4.48 7.88
N ILE A 109 9.60 -4.93 9.14
CA ILE A 109 10.87 -5.43 9.72
C ILE A 109 11.41 -6.72 9.07
N THR A 110 10.66 -7.41 8.23
CA THR A 110 11.18 -8.59 7.51
C THR A 110 11.74 -8.29 6.11
N PHE A 111 11.61 -7.06 5.57
CA PHE A 111 11.74 -6.84 4.11
C PHE A 111 12.84 -5.87 3.67
N LEU A 112 13.62 -5.30 4.60
CA LEU A 112 14.63 -4.27 4.27
C LEU A 112 16.04 -4.60 4.79
N VAL A 113 16.23 -5.82 5.30
CA VAL A 113 17.52 -6.35 5.76
C VAL A 113 17.95 -7.46 4.81
#